data_AF-A0A6N2AEB9-F1
#
_entry.id   AF-A0A6N2AEB9-F1
#
_cell.length_a   1.000
_cell.length_b   1.000
_cell.length_c   1.000
_cell.angle_alpha   90.00
_cell.angle_beta   90.00
_cell.angle_gamma   90.00
#
_symmetry.space_group_name_H-M   'P 1'
#
loop_
_entity.id
_entity.type
_entity.pdbx_description
1 polymer ?
#
loop_
_entity_poly.entity_id
_entity_poly.type
_entity_poly.pdbx_seq_one_letter_code
_entity_poly.pdbx_strand_id
1 'polypeptide(L)'
;MRSPSGEVIFGGETMHFWDLCAAWLEPVRGTNDLDLIRLKKDIQPWQEWHSAEYMSHAPLGSLNSVGGVATEINISIMSLLEFG
;
A
#
# COMPACT_ATOMS: atom_id res chain seq x y z
N MET A 1 3.78 -11.08 9.52
CA MET A 1 5.12 -11.46 10.03
C MET A 1 5.36 -10.72 11.35
N ARG A 2 6.57 -10.72 11.91
CA ARG A 2 6.93 -9.87 13.06
C ARG A 2 8.04 -8.92 12.66
N SER A 3 7.96 -7.66 13.09
CA SER A 3 9.07 -6.71 12.99
C SER A 3 10.22 -7.14 13.94
N PRO A 4 11.43 -6.57 13.80
CA PRO A 4 12.52 -6.81 14.75
C PRO A 4 12.17 -6.48 16.21
N SER A 5 11.24 -5.55 16.43
CA SER A 5 10.68 -5.13 17.73
C SER A 5 9.51 -5.99 18.20
N GLY A 6 8.94 -6.86 17.36
CA GLY A 6 7.84 -7.75 17.71
C GLY A 6 6.43 -7.25 17.34
N GLU A 7 6.30 -6.15 16.61
CA GLU A 7 5.01 -5.69 16.06
C GLU A 7 4.50 -6.64 14.98
N VAL A 8 3.17 -6.70 14.81
CA VAL A 8 2.56 -7.47 13.71
C VAL A 8 2.57 -6.59 12.46
N ILE A 9 3.34 -7.00 11.45
CA ILE A 9 3.54 -6.23 10.21
C ILE A 9 3.15 -7.03 8.97
N PHE A 10 2.94 -6.31 7.85
CA PHE A 10 2.84 -6.93 6.53
C PHE A 10 4.12 -7.72 6.20
N GLY A 11 3.95 -8.78 5.42
CA GLY A 11 5.05 -9.66 5.03
C GLY A 11 5.47 -9.49 3.58
N GLY A 12 6.48 -10.26 3.15
CA GLY A 12 7.05 -10.14 1.80
C GLY A 12 8.05 -8.99 1.71
N GLU A 13 8.29 -8.47 0.50
CA GLU A 13 9.24 -7.38 0.25
C GLU A 13 8.82 -6.07 0.94
N THR A 14 7.51 -5.88 1.17
CA THR A 14 6.98 -4.71 1.87
C THR A 14 7.30 -4.68 3.37
N MET A 15 7.99 -5.71 3.91
CA MET A 15 8.46 -5.70 5.30
C MET A 15 9.38 -4.51 5.61
N HIS A 16 10.03 -3.92 4.62
CA HIS A 16 10.92 -2.76 4.81
C HIS A 16 10.16 -1.45 5.03
N PHE A 17 8.86 -1.39 4.71
CA PHE A 17 8.00 -0.20 4.82
C PHE A 17 6.99 -0.31 5.98
N TRP A 18 7.31 -1.10 6.99
CA TRP A 18 6.41 -1.40 8.10
C TRP A 18 6.07 -0.18 8.99
N ASP A 19 6.87 0.89 8.88
CA ASP A 19 6.69 2.18 9.53
C ASP A 19 5.73 3.13 8.78
N LEU A 20 5.18 2.72 7.64
CA LEU A 20 4.19 3.49 6.88
C LEU A 20 2.97 3.79 7.75
N CYS A 21 2.61 5.06 7.90
CA CYS A 21 1.35 5.49 8.50
C CYS A 21 0.45 6.11 7.42
N ALA A 22 -0.73 5.52 7.19
CA ALA A 22 -1.67 5.97 6.17
C ALA A 22 -3.08 6.04 6.75
N ALA A 23 -3.85 7.09 6.44
CA ALA A 23 -5.19 7.30 7.00
C ALA A 23 -6.14 6.11 6.76
N TRP A 24 -5.97 5.38 5.66
CA TRP A 24 -6.74 4.18 5.34
C TRP A 24 -6.23 2.90 6.04
N LEU A 25 -5.05 2.91 6.66
CA LEU A 25 -4.45 1.78 7.37
C LEU A 25 -4.54 1.92 8.90
N GLU A 26 -4.45 3.15 9.42
CA GLU A 26 -4.50 3.41 10.88
C GLU A 26 -5.72 2.82 11.60
N PRO A 27 -6.94 2.78 11.02
CA PRO A 27 -8.11 2.20 11.70
C PRO A 27 -7.94 0.71 12.07
N VAL A 28 -7.13 -0.05 11.33
CA VAL A 28 -6.88 -1.48 11.59
C VAL A 28 -5.62 -1.73 12.44
N ARG A 29 -4.90 -0.68 12.83
CA ARG A 29 -3.82 -0.77 13.81
C ARG A 29 -4.37 -0.77 15.23
N GLY A 30 -3.69 -1.49 16.11
CA GLY A 30 -3.95 -1.59 17.54
C GLY A 30 -2.65 -1.38 18.34
N THR A 31 -2.64 -1.86 19.59
CA THR A 31 -1.53 -1.61 20.53
C THR A 31 -0.20 -2.24 20.10
N ASN A 32 -0.22 -3.30 19.30
CA ASN A 32 0.96 -3.99 18.79
C ASN A 32 0.99 -4.00 17.26
N ASP A 33 0.62 -2.85 16.68
CA ASP A 33 0.44 -2.62 15.25
C ASP A 33 -0.77 -3.36 14.66
N LEU A 34 -0.69 -3.99 13.49
CA LEU A 34 -1.84 -4.64 12.83
C LEU A 34 -2.62 -5.57 13.76
N ASP A 35 -3.89 -5.25 14.00
CA ASP A 35 -4.78 -6.04 14.85
C ASP A 35 -5.52 -7.10 14.02
N LEU A 36 -5.29 -8.38 14.35
CA LEU A 36 -5.88 -9.52 13.66
C LEU A 36 -7.41 -9.59 13.77
N ILE A 37 -8.00 -9.05 14.83
CA ILE A 37 -9.46 -9.02 15.00
C ILE A 37 -10.06 -7.96 14.09
N ARG A 38 -9.46 -6.76 14.08
CA ARG A 38 -9.91 -5.64 13.24
C ARG A 38 -9.76 -5.96 11.76
N LEU A 39 -8.63 -6.56 11.35
CA LEU A 39 -8.43 -7.01 9.98
C LEU A 39 -9.48 -8.03 9.51
N LYS A 40 -10.06 -8.84 10.40
CA LYS A 40 -11.08 -9.83 10.03
C LYS A 40 -12.50 -9.26 9.96
N LYS A 41 -12.77 -8.15 10.64
CA LYS A 41 -14.15 -7.71 10.90
C LYS A 41 -14.42 -6.26 10.53
N ASP A 42 -13.40 -5.41 10.55
CA ASP A 42 -13.55 -3.96 10.58
C ASP A 42 -13.03 -3.27 9.31
N ILE A 43 -12.55 -4.04 8.32
CA ILE A 43 -12.16 -3.49 7.01
C ILE A 43 -13.42 -2.90 6.33
N GLN A 44 -13.33 -1.62 5.98
CA GLN A 44 -14.40 -0.90 5.30
C GLN A 44 -14.17 -0.85 3.79
N PRO A 45 -15.23 -0.78 2.96
CA PRO A 45 -15.08 -0.70 1.50
C PRO A 45 -14.18 0.43 1.03
N TRP A 46 -14.26 1.61 1.66
CA TRP A 46 -13.41 2.75 1.28
C TRP A 46 -11.91 2.48 1.51
N GLN A 47 -11.54 1.68 2.53
CA GLN A 47 -10.14 1.26 2.75
C GLN A 47 -9.67 0.32 1.64
N GLU A 48 -10.54 -0.59 1.19
CA GLU A 48 -10.26 -1.47 0.05
C GLU A 48 -10.06 -0.65 -1.24
N TRP A 49 -10.93 0.32 -1.50
CA TRP A 49 -10.80 1.21 -2.64
C TRP A 49 -9.50 2.01 -2.63
N HIS A 50 -9.16 2.68 -1.52
CA HIS A 50 -7.90 3.43 -1.47
C HIS A 50 -6.68 2.53 -1.56
N SER A 51 -6.68 1.38 -0.90
CA SER A 51 -5.54 0.45 -1.01
C SER A 51 -5.37 -0.04 -2.45
N ALA A 52 -6.46 -0.38 -3.16
CA ALA A 52 -6.42 -0.74 -4.57
C ALA A 52 -5.96 0.42 -5.47
N GLU A 53 -6.41 1.64 -5.18
CA GLU A 53 -6.03 2.87 -5.89
C GLU A 53 -4.53 3.13 -5.75
N TYR A 54 -3.99 3.17 -4.53
CA TYR A 54 -2.56 3.38 -4.27
C TYR A 54 -1.68 2.26 -4.83
N MET A 55 -2.18 1.01 -4.85
CA MET A 55 -1.45 -0.10 -5.47
C MET A 55 -1.40 0.03 -7.00
N SER A 56 -2.51 0.41 -7.63
CA SER A 56 -2.60 0.54 -9.09
C SER A 56 -1.89 1.80 -9.60
N HIS A 57 -1.77 2.82 -8.74
CA HIS A 57 -1.04 4.05 -8.99
C HIS A 57 0.24 4.09 -8.17
N ALA A 58 1.01 2.98 -8.18
CA ALA A 58 2.36 2.99 -7.61
C ALA A 58 3.25 3.96 -8.40
N PRO A 59 4.18 4.70 -7.77
CA PRO A 59 5.03 5.70 -8.41
C PRO A 59 6.16 5.06 -9.23
N LEU A 60 5.79 4.28 -10.23
CA LEU A 60 6.66 3.58 -11.17
C LEU A 60 6.25 3.99 -12.59
N GLY A 61 7.23 4.35 -13.41
CA GLY A 61 6.98 4.69 -14.79
C GLY A 61 8.25 5.04 -15.56
N SER A 62 8.10 5.18 -16.88
CA SER A 62 9.17 5.53 -17.81
C SER A 62 9.20 7.03 -18.12
N LEU A 63 10.30 7.50 -18.73
CA LEU A 63 10.45 8.90 -19.15
C LEU A 63 9.37 9.37 -20.15
N ASN A 64 8.81 8.47 -20.95
CA ASN A 64 7.71 8.78 -21.88
C ASN A 64 6.32 8.62 -21.25
N SER A 65 6.23 8.69 -19.91
CA SER A 65 4.99 8.64 -19.13
C SER A 65 4.23 7.32 -19.23
N VAL A 66 4.88 6.20 -19.58
CA VAL A 66 4.23 4.89 -19.46
C VAL A 66 4.27 4.49 -18.00
N GLY A 67 3.10 4.21 -17.41
CA GLY A 67 2.99 3.79 -16.01
C GLY A 67 3.35 2.32 -15.80
N GLY A 68 3.87 2.01 -14.61
CA GLY A 68 4.16 0.64 -14.17
C GLY A 68 5.64 0.24 -14.25
N VAL A 69 5.91 -1.07 -14.20
CA VAL A 69 7.29 -1.60 -14.13
C VAL A 69 8.02 -1.49 -15.48
N ALA A 70 9.35 -1.63 -15.48
CA ALA A 70 10.18 -1.45 -16.66
C ALA A 70 9.86 -2.38 -17.86
N THR A 71 9.15 -3.49 -17.61
CA THR A 71 8.72 -4.45 -18.63
C THR A 71 7.27 -4.27 -19.07
N GLU A 72 6.56 -3.26 -18.54
CA GLU A 72 5.18 -2.99 -18.94
C GLU A 72 5.08 -2.55 -20.41
N ILE A 73 4.00 -2.96 -21.04
CA ILE A 73 3.64 -2.50 -22.39
C ILE A 73 3.00 -1.11 -22.33
N ASN A 74 3.06 -0.35 -23.43
CA ASN A 74 2.47 0.99 -23.49
C ASN A 74 0.93 0.93 -23.53
N ILE A 75 0.31 0.86 -22.35
CA ILE A 75 -1.14 0.77 -22.16
C ILE A 75 -1.69 1.86 -21.24
N SER A 76 -0.84 2.45 -20.39
CA SER A 76 -1.24 3.47 -19.42
C SER A 76 -0.29 4.66 -19.53
N ILE A 77 -0.87 5.85 -19.55
CA ILE A 77 -0.13 7.10 -19.39
C ILE A 77 -0.32 7.54 -17.94
N MET A 78 0.76 7.65 -17.19
CA MET A 78 0.74 8.12 -15.81
C MET A 78 1.71 9.29 -15.67
N SER A 79 1.24 10.41 -15.11
CA SER A 79 2.06 11.60 -14.88
C SER A 79 2.29 11.80 -13.38
N LEU A 80 3.41 12.45 -13.02
CA LEU A 80 3.72 12.78 -11.62
C LEU A 80 2.65 13.65 -10.92
N LEU A 81 1.71 14.24 -11.67
CA LEU A 81 0.60 15.04 -11.13
C LEU A 81 -0.55 14.18 -10.59
N GLU A 82 -0.62 12.89 -10.92
CA GLU A 82 -1.70 12.00 -10.45
C GLU A 82 -1.43 11.40 -9.06
N PHE A 83 -0.31 11.77 -8.43
CA PHE A 83 0.08 11.33 -7.08
C PHE A 83 -0.19 12.38 -6.00
N GLY A 84 -1.04 13.38 -6.28
CA GLY A 84 -1.33 14.54 -5.41
C GLY A 84 -2.72 14.52 -4.80
#